data_AF-A0A2Z5UDD8-F1
#
_entry.id   AF-A0A2Z5UDD8-F1
#
_cell.length_a   1.000
_cell.length_b   1.000
_cell.length_c   1.000
_cell.angle_alpha   90.00
_cell.angle_beta   90.00
_cell.angle_gamma   90.00
#
_symmetry.space_group_name_H-M   'P 1'
#
loop_
_entity.id
_entity.type
_entity.pdbx_description
1 polymer ?
#
loop_
_entity_poly.entity_id
_entity_poly.type
_entity_poly.pdbx_seq_one_letter_code
_entity_poly.pdbx_strand_id
1 'polypeptide(L)'
;MASASTLAQSVEDRARAAAEASRAKSSTSKAIQENYLTPGLSGQPIATVDRSQSFTPSLACQKTSSLLEILIQPDGTGDINTVRIARDTDLDGSFDRVSTLPVPVSGICANGVIACQPGSWNACNYHRWNVDVSGDLGLAAAEMAELAGCYCVNNSCGANLVMDNLPSVLKDLGGGAIGALTSHDPRVGVAEARINGPLIQYVGAQSTACTALPDLPQTAYRGRPTSILGDAAATAAGSSLFQSLKGSPAGIGKAEQVRACTIERDVTLRPLAYEDIVSATGVIYSVQGCGEGCRRFRIIGDGNCSSAPPIFTARFEVSDPAKLLSARIVEMGADDWVQGRINGRVVGSAGPRPWLTTGLPSGDCRTDGGAARNYTSYDFTTDLRAGPTTVSARVRGGGGGAPLTTEWGLVDVEIRVSDACEPSDRLVDQCEDIGANQKCRLDSESVDGVQTFLNGVGTGLRPLPRSRQFGTGSCTATLTRDFFLRQRTYKCAIDTGAMPEPDLSRGAYIIDRSTETLLADRVRTADGGSAASTRAFALPDRGSVPACEAVCKTRSAKANTDAAPAGVVGAQQTSPTGFDTFYHACSPGNVCPAGPGETIVTPCGCLDTFPEAVVMMQTVRLAGADLACTATAR
;
A
#
# COMPACT_ATOMS: atom_id res chain seq x y z
N MET A 1 64.25 -40.46 -31.67
CA MET A 1 63.50 -39.28 -31.19
C MET A 1 62.17 -39.27 -31.92
N ALA A 2 61.12 -39.78 -31.27
CA ALA A 2 59.76 -39.75 -31.79
C ALA A 2 58.94 -38.89 -30.83
N SER A 3 58.31 -37.86 -31.38
CA SER A 3 57.56 -36.83 -30.67
C SER A 3 56.49 -37.42 -29.76
N ALA A 4 56.51 -37.00 -28.50
CA ALA A 4 55.46 -37.29 -27.54
C ALA A 4 54.13 -36.71 -28.04
N SER A 5 53.19 -37.61 -28.32
CA SER A 5 51.80 -37.29 -28.60
C SER A 5 51.20 -36.54 -27.41
N THR A 6 50.69 -35.35 -27.67
CA THR A 6 49.83 -34.57 -26.78
C THR A 6 48.62 -35.43 -26.36
N LEU A 7 48.64 -35.94 -25.13
CA LEU A 7 47.49 -36.59 -24.50
C LEU A 7 46.33 -35.58 -24.46
N ALA A 8 45.18 -35.98 -25.03
CA ALA A 8 43.94 -35.22 -24.97
C ALA A 8 43.57 -34.96 -23.49
N GLN A 9 43.39 -33.69 -23.12
CA GLN A 9 42.93 -33.29 -21.78
C GLN A 9 41.69 -34.08 -21.36
N SER A 10 41.65 -34.53 -20.11
CA SER A 10 40.50 -35.22 -19.54
C SER A 10 39.24 -34.32 -19.55
N VAL A 11 38.05 -34.91 -19.39
CA VAL A 11 36.80 -34.13 -19.30
C VAL A 11 36.86 -33.22 -18.07
N GLU A 12 37.48 -33.69 -17.00
CA GLU A 12 37.73 -33.00 -15.74
C GLU A 12 38.65 -31.79 -15.93
N ASP A 13 39.76 -31.97 -16.65
CA ASP A 13 40.70 -30.87 -16.92
C ASP A 13 40.06 -29.79 -17.79
N ARG A 14 39.25 -30.19 -18.79
CA ARG A 14 38.49 -29.24 -19.61
C ARG A 14 37.41 -28.52 -18.81
N ALA A 15 36.70 -29.22 -17.93
CA ALA A 15 35.71 -28.62 -17.04
C ALA A 15 36.35 -27.64 -16.06
N ARG A 16 37.52 -27.99 -15.48
CA ARG A 16 38.28 -27.13 -14.59
C ARG A 16 38.79 -25.88 -15.32
N ALA A 17 39.37 -26.05 -16.51
CA ALA A 17 39.82 -24.92 -17.34
C ALA A 17 38.66 -23.98 -17.71
N ALA A 18 37.48 -24.53 -18.06
CA ALA A 18 36.29 -23.73 -18.35
C ALA A 18 35.77 -22.98 -17.10
N ALA A 19 35.80 -23.62 -15.93
CA ALA A 19 35.43 -22.99 -14.66
C ALA A 19 36.42 -21.88 -14.27
N GLU A 20 37.73 -22.12 -14.40
CA GLU A 20 38.78 -21.13 -14.14
C GLU A 20 38.68 -19.93 -15.09
N ALA A 21 38.46 -20.17 -16.39
CA ALA A 21 38.23 -19.11 -17.37
C ALA A 21 36.99 -18.27 -17.03
N SER A 22 35.90 -18.93 -16.62
CA SER A 22 34.68 -18.26 -16.18
C SER A 22 34.93 -17.43 -14.93
N ARG A 23 35.60 -18.00 -13.92
CA ARG A 23 35.93 -17.32 -12.67
C ARG A 23 36.81 -16.10 -12.91
N ALA A 24 37.82 -16.20 -13.78
CA ALA A 24 38.68 -15.06 -14.12
C ALA A 24 37.90 -13.89 -14.75
N LYS A 25 36.77 -14.17 -15.42
CA LYS A 25 35.91 -13.17 -16.06
C LYS A 25 34.84 -12.58 -15.11
N SER A 26 34.30 -13.35 -14.17
CA SER A 26 33.09 -12.93 -13.44
C SER A 26 33.00 -13.31 -11.95
N SER A 27 34.02 -13.95 -11.36
CA SER A 27 33.91 -14.45 -9.96
C SER A 27 33.88 -13.36 -8.88
N THR A 28 34.30 -12.14 -9.19
CA THR A 28 34.32 -11.02 -8.24
C THR A 28 33.70 -9.78 -8.86
N SER A 29 33.22 -8.86 -8.01
CA SER A 29 32.74 -7.54 -8.43
C SER A 29 33.78 -6.81 -9.30
N LYS A 30 35.06 -6.88 -8.92
CA LYS A 30 36.19 -6.35 -9.70
C LYS A 30 36.32 -7.04 -11.07
N ALA A 31 36.28 -8.37 -11.12
CA ALA A 31 36.37 -9.10 -12.38
C ALA A 31 35.22 -8.75 -13.34
N ILE A 32 33.99 -8.62 -12.82
CA ILE A 32 32.83 -8.18 -13.60
C ILE A 32 33.02 -6.74 -14.10
N GLN A 33 33.49 -5.86 -13.21
CA GLN A 33 33.73 -4.45 -13.54
C GLN A 33 34.76 -4.31 -14.66
N GLU A 34 35.89 -5.02 -14.59
CA GLU A 34 36.98 -4.94 -15.54
C GLU A 34 36.66 -5.64 -16.88
N ASN A 35 35.92 -6.75 -16.86
CA ASN A 35 35.71 -7.58 -18.06
C ASN A 35 34.40 -7.32 -18.82
N TYR A 36 33.40 -6.70 -18.18
CA TYR A 36 32.07 -6.47 -18.75
C TYR A 36 31.59 -5.03 -18.60
N LEU A 37 31.54 -4.49 -17.38
CA LEU A 37 30.89 -3.20 -17.14
C LEU A 37 31.69 -2.02 -17.69
N THR A 38 32.96 -1.89 -17.29
CA THR A 38 33.83 -0.80 -17.75
C THR A 38 34.02 -0.85 -19.27
N PRO A 39 34.34 -2.01 -19.88
CA PRO A 39 34.43 -2.09 -21.33
C PRO A 39 33.07 -1.82 -21.99
N GLY A 40 31.98 -2.36 -21.43
CA GLY A 40 30.65 -2.22 -21.99
C GLY A 40 30.15 -0.78 -22.06
N LEU A 41 30.32 -0.04 -20.96
CA LEU A 41 29.88 1.34 -20.84
C LEU A 41 30.85 2.32 -21.51
N SER A 42 32.14 1.96 -21.60
CA SER A 42 33.15 2.74 -22.33
C SER A 42 33.15 2.45 -23.84
N GLY A 43 32.38 1.46 -24.31
CA GLY A 43 32.37 0.97 -25.69
C GLY A 43 33.74 0.42 -26.14
N GLN A 44 34.40 -0.29 -25.23
CA GLN A 44 35.56 -1.12 -25.52
C GLN A 44 35.11 -2.57 -25.79
N PRO A 45 35.92 -3.39 -26.49
CA PRO A 45 35.55 -4.77 -26.78
C PRO A 45 35.34 -5.62 -25.52
N ILE A 46 34.21 -6.33 -25.47
CA ILE A 46 33.96 -7.41 -24.51
C ILE A 46 34.26 -8.74 -25.22
N ALA A 47 35.15 -9.52 -24.62
CA ALA A 47 35.47 -10.88 -25.10
C ALA A 47 34.57 -11.96 -24.47
N THR A 48 34.36 -13.08 -25.17
CA THR A 48 33.77 -14.31 -24.61
C THR A 48 34.64 -14.87 -23.48
N VAL A 49 34.10 -15.81 -22.69
CA VAL A 49 34.80 -16.40 -21.53
C VAL A 49 36.13 -17.06 -21.93
N ASP A 50 36.13 -17.74 -23.06
CA ASP A 50 37.30 -18.37 -23.69
C ASP A 50 38.15 -17.40 -24.53
N ARG A 51 37.75 -16.12 -24.61
CA ARG A 51 38.35 -15.04 -25.41
C ARG A 51 38.43 -15.32 -26.92
N SER A 52 37.72 -16.34 -27.42
CA SER A 52 37.74 -16.70 -28.85
C SER A 52 37.01 -15.69 -29.73
N GLN A 53 36.05 -14.96 -29.15
CA GLN A 53 35.30 -13.91 -29.84
C GLN A 53 35.30 -12.63 -29.00
N SER A 54 35.16 -11.49 -29.68
CA SER A 54 34.90 -10.22 -29.03
C SER A 54 33.87 -9.43 -29.80
N PHE A 55 33.12 -8.59 -29.09
CA PHE A 55 32.19 -7.65 -29.68
C PHE A 55 32.30 -6.33 -28.93
N THR A 56 32.08 -5.21 -29.62
CA THR A 56 32.07 -3.89 -28.98
C THR A 56 30.62 -3.44 -28.79
N PRO A 57 30.10 -3.43 -27.57
CA PRO A 57 28.74 -2.96 -27.33
C PRO A 57 28.64 -1.44 -27.49
N SER A 58 27.52 -0.97 -28.03
CA SER A 58 27.13 0.44 -28.05
C SER A 58 26.05 0.70 -27.00
N LEU A 59 26.40 0.51 -25.71
CA LEU A 59 25.46 0.66 -24.59
C LEU A 59 25.26 2.14 -24.17
N ALA A 60 26.19 3.03 -24.53
CA ALA A 60 26.19 4.45 -24.21
C ALA A 60 26.67 5.27 -25.40
N CYS A 61 26.03 6.41 -25.64
CA CYS A 61 26.02 7.04 -26.96
C CYS A 61 26.74 8.40 -27.00
N GLN A 62 26.69 9.12 -25.88
CA GLN A 62 27.60 10.20 -25.54
C GLN A 62 28.32 9.79 -24.26
N LYS A 63 29.63 10.04 -24.22
CA LYS A 63 30.54 9.54 -23.21
C LYS A 63 31.40 10.69 -22.74
N THR A 64 31.57 10.80 -21.44
CA THR A 64 32.58 11.67 -20.85
C THR A 64 33.37 10.89 -19.81
N SER A 65 34.68 11.03 -19.85
CA SER A 65 35.57 10.58 -18.78
C SER A 65 35.45 11.45 -17.52
N SER A 66 34.68 12.52 -17.57
CA SER A 66 34.75 13.66 -16.65
C SER A 66 33.36 14.08 -16.15
N LEU A 67 32.43 13.14 -15.91
CA LEU A 67 31.05 13.48 -15.52
C LEU A 67 30.99 14.30 -14.24
N LEU A 68 31.63 13.81 -13.19
CA LEU A 68 31.63 14.42 -11.87
C LEU A 68 32.96 14.13 -11.17
N GLU A 69 33.52 15.15 -10.55
CA GLU A 69 34.67 15.04 -9.68
C GLU A 69 34.33 15.66 -8.33
N ILE A 70 34.63 14.95 -7.24
CA ILE A 70 34.51 15.47 -5.87
C ILE A 70 35.87 15.38 -5.21
N LEU A 71 36.40 16.54 -4.85
CA LEU A 71 37.61 16.71 -4.05
C LEU A 71 37.22 17.12 -2.63
N ILE A 72 37.73 16.39 -1.64
CA ILE A 72 37.50 16.74 -0.24
C ILE A 72 38.78 17.19 0.46
N GLN A 73 38.65 18.09 1.43
CA GLN A 73 39.76 18.49 2.30
C GLN A 73 39.26 18.64 3.74
N PRO A 74 39.63 17.72 4.66
CA PRO A 74 39.36 17.88 6.08
C PRO A 74 40.25 18.95 6.72
N ASP A 75 39.78 19.50 7.83
CA ASP A 75 40.52 20.46 8.64
C ASP A 75 41.00 19.86 9.98
N GLY A 76 41.52 20.71 10.87
CA GLY A 76 42.01 20.29 12.18
C GLY A 76 40.91 19.85 13.16
N THR A 77 39.64 20.15 12.91
CA THR A 77 38.50 19.71 13.73
C THR A 77 37.92 18.38 13.25
N GLY A 78 38.46 17.82 12.18
CA GLY A 78 38.01 16.57 11.57
C GLY A 78 36.79 16.76 10.66
N ASP A 79 36.25 17.97 10.56
CA ASP A 79 35.19 18.30 9.62
C ASP A 79 35.79 18.39 8.21
N ILE A 80 34.99 18.09 7.20
CA ILE A 80 35.38 18.32 5.81
C ILE A 80 35.05 19.78 5.49
N ASN A 81 36.06 20.64 5.63
CA ASN A 81 35.92 22.08 5.39
C ASN A 81 35.72 22.42 3.91
N THR A 82 36.34 21.65 3.00
CA THR A 82 36.17 21.85 1.56
C THR A 82 35.62 20.60 0.91
N VAL A 83 34.47 20.70 0.26
CA VAL A 83 33.97 19.72 -0.71
C VAL A 83 33.78 20.45 -2.03
N ARG A 84 34.76 20.31 -2.92
CA ARG A 84 34.75 20.92 -4.26
C ARG A 84 34.18 19.93 -5.25
N ILE A 85 33.18 20.35 -6.00
CA ILE A 85 32.48 19.54 -6.99
C ILE A 85 32.74 20.15 -8.36
N ALA A 86 33.30 19.37 -9.29
CA ALA A 86 33.40 19.75 -10.70
C ALA A 86 32.51 18.82 -11.53
N ARG A 87 31.76 19.39 -12.46
CA ARG A 87 30.82 18.67 -13.32
C ARG A 87 31.01 19.08 -14.77
N ASP A 88 30.81 18.11 -15.64
CA ASP A 88 30.67 18.27 -17.09
C ASP A 88 29.17 18.13 -17.38
N THR A 89 28.48 19.25 -17.62
CA THR A 89 27.02 19.27 -17.75
C THR A 89 26.52 18.81 -19.12
N ASP A 90 27.32 18.97 -20.16
CA ASP A 90 26.99 18.62 -21.54
C ASP A 90 27.69 17.35 -22.05
N LEU A 91 28.52 16.74 -21.20
CA LEU A 91 29.23 15.49 -21.42
C LEU A 91 30.22 15.56 -22.59
N ASP A 92 30.81 16.74 -22.83
CA ASP A 92 31.78 16.97 -23.90
C ASP A 92 33.21 16.50 -23.56
N GLY A 93 33.46 16.11 -22.31
CA GLY A 93 34.76 15.67 -21.79
C GLY A 93 35.45 16.69 -20.89
N SER A 94 34.93 17.92 -20.77
CA SER A 94 35.50 19.03 -20.02
C SER A 94 34.58 19.47 -18.88
N PHE A 95 35.16 19.79 -17.71
CA PHE A 95 34.37 20.38 -16.63
C PHE A 95 33.99 21.83 -16.96
N ASP A 96 32.70 22.11 -17.05
CA ASP A 96 32.12 23.42 -17.34
C ASP A 96 31.48 24.07 -16.09
N ARG A 97 31.26 23.28 -15.03
CA ARG A 97 30.73 23.74 -13.74
C ARG A 97 31.63 23.31 -12.60
N VAL A 98 31.93 24.24 -11.72
CA VAL A 98 32.67 23.98 -10.48
C VAL A 98 31.97 24.72 -9.33
N SER A 99 31.65 24.01 -8.27
CA SER A 99 31.09 24.57 -7.05
C SER A 99 31.84 24.05 -5.81
N THR A 100 31.57 24.66 -4.67
CA THR A 100 32.01 24.16 -3.37
C THR A 100 30.81 24.19 -2.44
N LEU A 101 30.68 23.15 -1.60
CA LEU A 101 29.59 23.14 -0.63
C LEU A 101 29.69 24.36 0.29
N PRO A 102 28.56 25.04 0.58
CA PRO A 102 28.57 26.28 1.36
C PRO A 102 28.70 26.04 2.87
N VAL A 103 28.82 24.78 3.30
CA VAL A 103 28.85 24.37 4.71
C VAL A 103 29.96 23.35 4.94
N PRO A 104 30.63 23.35 6.10
CA PRO A 104 31.51 22.27 6.50
C PRO A 104 30.70 21.00 6.73
N VAL A 105 31.27 19.84 6.38
CA VAL A 105 30.60 18.54 6.57
C VAL A 105 31.12 17.88 7.84
N SER A 106 30.27 17.84 8.86
CA SER A 106 30.49 17.17 10.13
C SER A 106 30.04 15.71 10.10
N GLY A 107 29.04 15.39 9.27
CA GLY A 107 28.51 14.05 9.05
C GLY A 107 28.05 13.80 7.62
N ILE A 108 28.07 12.55 7.20
CA ILE A 108 27.76 12.11 5.84
C ILE A 108 26.56 11.18 5.90
N CYS A 109 25.63 11.33 4.97
CA CYS A 109 24.47 10.46 4.80
C CYS A 109 24.43 9.94 3.36
N ALA A 110 23.73 8.84 3.13
CA ALA A 110 23.58 8.25 1.80
C ALA A 110 22.94 9.22 0.78
N ASN A 111 22.12 10.15 1.24
CA ASN A 111 21.41 11.14 0.42
C ASN A 111 21.70 12.60 0.82
N GLY A 112 22.71 12.87 1.63
CA GLY A 112 22.98 14.23 2.11
C GLY A 112 24.19 14.37 3.04
N VAL A 113 24.26 15.50 3.74
CA VAL A 113 25.31 15.86 4.68
C VAL A 113 24.74 16.56 5.92
N ILE A 114 25.49 16.53 7.02
CA ILE A 114 25.16 17.20 8.27
C ILE A 114 26.28 18.20 8.57
N ALA A 115 25.91 19.44 8.87
CA ALA A 115 26.83 20.53 9.21
C ALA A 115 26.57 20.97 10.65
N CYS A 116 27.52 20.76 11.55
CA CYS A 116 27.43 21.13 12.96
C CYS A 116 28.43 22.25 13.30
N GLN A 117 28.45 22.70 14.55
CA GLN A 117 29.55 23.51 15.05
C GLN A 117 30.89 22.75 14.91
N PRO A 118 31.94 23.35 14.31
CA PRO A 118 33.19 22.66 14.02
C PRO A 118 33.77 21.89 15.21
N GLY A 119 34.15 20.63 14.97
CA GLY A 119 34.72 19.71 15.95
C GLY A 119 33.73 19.14 16.96
N SER A 120 32.43 19.42 16.80
CA SER A 120 31.38 19.00 17.73
C SER A 120 30.19 18.37 17.00
N TRP A 121 29.26 17.79 17.77
CA TRP A 121 27.95 17.34 17.28
C TRP A 121 26.81 18.23 17.80
N ASN A 122 27.07 19.53 17.97
CA ASN A 122 26.12 20.50 18.49
C ASN A 122 25.63 21.46 17.41
N ALA A 123 24.40 21.95 17.57
CA ALA A 123 23.75 22.92 16.67
C ALA A 123 23.85 22.52 15.18
N CYS A 124 23.46 21.28 14.89
CA CYS A 124 23.56 20.70 13.56
C CYS A 124 22.42 21.16 12.63
N ASN A 125 22.78 21.42 11.38
CA ASN A 125 21.88 21.66 10.26
C ASN A 125 21.96 20.47 9.31
N TYR A 126 20.80 20.03 8.81
CA TYR A 126 20.68 18.85 7.97
C TYR A 126 20.42 19.26 6.52
N HIS A 127 21.15 18.64 5.61
CA HIS A 127 21.09 19.00 4.20
C HIS A 127 20.98 17.76 3.33
N ARG A 128 20.03 17.76 2.40
CA ARG A 128 19.92 16.72 1.36
C ARG A 128 20.57 17.19 0.07
N TRP A 129 21.12 16.26 -0.70
CA TRP A 129 21.53 16.55 -2.07
C TRP A 129 20.31 16.99 -2.89
N ASN A 130 20.47 18.07 -3.65
CA ASN A 130 19.42 18.62 -4.49
C ASN A 130 19.99 19.06 -5.83
N VAL A 131 19.19 18.91 -6.88
CA VAL A 131 19.47 19.47 -8.20
C VAL A 131 18.41 20.52 -8.50
N ASP A 132 18.83 21.73 -8.81
CA ASP A 132 17.89 22.82 -9.11
C ASP A 132 17.34 22.76 -10.54
N VAL A 133 16.47 23.70 -10.89
CA VAL A 133 15.82 23.76 -12.22
C VAL A 133 16.80 24.03 -13.36
N SER A 134 17.97 24.63 -13.08
CA SER A 134 19.08 24.78 -14.02
C SER A 134 19.89 23.49 -14.17
N GLY A 135 19.55 22.46 -13.39
CA GLY A 135 20.29 21.22 -13.34
C GLY A 135 21.53 21.30 -12.46
N ASP A 136 21.76 22.36 -11.68
CA ASP A 136 22.96 22.52 -10.86
C ASP A 136 22.84 21.74 -9.55
N LEU A 137 23.91 21.02 -9.19
CA LEU A 137 23.97 20.20 -7.99
C LEU A 137 24.35 21.06 -6.78
N GLY A 138 23.58 20.94 -5.70
CA GLY A 138 23.83 21.61 -4.44
C GLY A 138 23.13 20.92 -3.28
N LEU A 139 22.84 21.71 -2.25
CA LEU A 139 22.21 21.25 -1.02
C LEU A 139 20.90 21.98 -0.77
N ALA A 140 19.89 21.25 -0.33
CA ALA A 140 18.65 21.83 0.22
C ALA A 140 18.55 21.51 1.71
N ALA A 141 17.97 22.43 2.49
CA ALA A 141 17.63 22.15 3.89
C ALA A 141 16.69 20.95 3.96
N ALA A 142 16.93 20.09 4.95
CA ALA A 142 16.17 18.88 5.22
C ALA A 142 15.96 18.72 6.72
N GLU A 143 15.05 17.82 7.09
CA GLU A 143 14.99 17.31 8.46
C GLU A 143 15.84 16.04 8.58
N MET A 144 16.34 15.75 9.78
CA MET A 144 17.17 14.55 9.99
C MET A 144 16.46 13.25 9.61
N ALA A 145 15.13 13.19 9.76
CA ALA A 145 14.31 12.04 9.38
C ALA A 145 14.22 11.82 7.86
N GLU A 146 14.57 12.83 7.05
CA GLU A 146 14.61 12.74 5.59
C GLU A 146 15.98 12.27 5.07
N LEU A 147 16.97 12.15 5.97
CA LEU A 147 18.30 11.64 5.65
C LEU A 147 18.40 10.15 5.98
N ALA A 148 19.19 9.42 5.18
CA ALA A 148 19.33 7.97 5.30
C ALA A 148 20.78 7.56 5.59
N GLY A 149 20.97 6.66 6.55
CA GLY A 149 22.27 6.03 6.83
C GLY A 149 23.36 7.03 7.20
N CYS A 150 23.04 8.01 8.06
CA CYS A 150 23.98 9.06 8.44
C CYS A 150 25.03 8.58 9.45
N TYR A 151 26.25 9.09 9.31
CA TYR A 151 27.33 8.88 10.28
C TYR A 151 28.17 10.15 10.49
N CYS A 152 28.75 10.27 11.68
CA CYS A 152 29.67 11.34 12.05
C CYS A 152 31.08 11.09 11.52
N VAL A 153 31.77 12.16 11.08
CA VAL A 153 33.17 12.10 10.61
C VAL A 153 34.13 13.04 11.33
N ASN A 154 33.64 13.97 12.15
CA ASN A 154 34.50 14.95 12.82
C ASN A 154 35.06 14.46 14.17
N ASN A 155 35.90 15.29 14.81
CA ASN A 155 36.61 14.90 16.03
C ASN A 155 35.70 14.59 17.23
N SER A 156 34.40 14.89 17.17
CA SER A 156 33.45 14.53 18.23
C SER A 156 33.19 13.02 18.32
N CYS A 157 33.38 12.28 17.22
CA CYS A 157 33.18 10.83 17.16
C CYS A 157 34.47 10.03 16.95
N GLY A 158 35.61 10.70 16.73
CA GLY A 158 36.93 10.06 16.62
C GLY A 158 37.92 10.94 15.87
N ALA A 159 39.22 10.67 16.05
CA ALA A 159 40.26 11.41 15.35
C ALA A 159 40.52 10.82 13.95
N ASN A 160 40.80 11.68 12.97
CA ASN A 160 41.26 11.30 11.62
C ASN A 160 40.31 10.40 10.80
N LEU A 161 39.02 10.34 11.17
CA LEU A 161 38.06 9.41 10.57
C LEU A 161 37.93 9.56 9.05
N VAL A 162 37.97 10.79 8.54
CA VAL A 162 37.90 11.06 7.09
C VAL A 162 39.08 10.43 6.35
N MET A 163 40.31 10.60 6.84
CA MET A 163 41.50 10.11 6.14
C MET A 163 41.65 8.60 6.26
N ASP A 164 41.31 8.05 7.43
CA ASP A 164 41.39 6.61 7.68
C ASP A 164 40.33 5.83 6.88
N ASN A 165 39.21 6.46 6.54
CA ASN A 165 38.09 5.87 5.80
C ASN A 165 37.83 6.53 4.44
N LEU A 166 38.87 7.14 3.86
CA LEU A 166 38.78 8.01 2.69
C LEU A 166 38.01 7.40 1.51
N PRO A 167 38.21 6.13 1.12
CA PRO A 167 37.46 5.54 0.03
C PRO A 167 35.95 5.43 0.30
N SER A 168 35.54 5.18 1.53
CA SER A 168 34.12 5.06 1.91
C SER A 168 33.48 6.44 1.94
N VAL A 169 34.13 7.41 2.59
CA VAL A 169 33.70 8.81 2.66
C VAL A 169 33.46 9.38 1.26
N LEU A 170 34.42 9.19 0.34
CA LEU A 170 34.29 9.66 -1.04
C LEU A 170 33.16 8.96 -1.80
N LYS A 171 32.98 7.65 -1.60
CA LYS A 171 31.89 6.90 -2.24
C LYS A 171 30.52 7.32 -1.74
N ASP A 172 30.37 7.62 -0.46
CA ASP A 172 29.09 8.03 0.12
C ASP A 172 28.70 9.44 -0.32
N LEU A 173 29.65 10.39 -0.29
CA LEU A 173 29.44 11.74 -0.82
C LEU A 173 29.12 11.71 -2.32
N GLY A 174 29.93 11.00 -3.11
CA GLY A 174 29.74 10.89 -4.54
C GLY A 174 28.50 10.09 -4.92
N GLY A 175 28.17 9.05 -4.18
CA GLY A 175 26.96 8.24 -4.36
C GLY A 175 25.69 9.06 -4.15
N GLY A 176 25.64 9.88 -3.10
CA GLY A 176 24.51 10.79 -2.84
C GLY A 176 24.36 11.86 -3.93
N ALA A 177 25.48 12.49 -4.34
CA ALA A 177 25.52 13.48 -5.41
C ALA A 177 25.04 12.90 -6.76
N ILE A 178 25.57 11.74 -7.16
CA ILE A 178 25.15 11.01 -8.36
C ILE A 178 23.68 10.56 -8.25
N GLY A 179 23.25 10.10 -7.07
CA GLY A 179 21.86 9.73 -6.83
C GLY A 179 20.90 10.89 -7.08
N ALA A 180 21.26 12.10 -6.67
CA ALA A 180 20.48 13.30 -6.95
C ALA A 180 20.47 13.65 -8.46
N LEU A 181 21.63 13.60 -9.12
CA LEU A 181 21.76 13.87 -10.56
C LEU A 181 20.95 12.87 -11.42
N THR A 182 21.09 11.57 -11.15
CA THR A 182 20.38 10.50 -11.89
C THR A 182 18.89 10.42 -11.54
N SER A 183 18.49 11.01 -10.41
CA SER A 183 17.08 11.20 -10.07
C SER A 183 16.45 12.37 -10.82
N HIS A 184 17.20 13.45 -11.00
CA HIS A 184 16.79 14.60 -11.80
C HIS A 184 16.76 14.28 -13.30
N ASP A 185 17.81 13.65 -13.82
CA ASP A 185 17.90 13.19 -15.20
C ASP A 185 18.20 11.68 -15.29
N PRO A 186 17.19 10.83 -15.57
CA PRO A 186 17.36 9.38 -15.66
C PRO A 186 18.19 8.92 -16.87
N ARG A 187 18.55 9.84 -17.79
CA ARG A 187 19.33 9.53 -18.99
C ARG A 187 20.83 9.44 -18.70
N VAL A 188 21.27 10.03 -17.60
CA VAL A 188 22.68 10.02 -17.18
C VAL A 188 22.93 8.74 -16.37
N GLY A 189 23.92 7.97 -16.79
CA GLY A 189 24.42 6.79 -16.10
C GLY A 189 25.88 6.95 -15.70
N VAL A 190 26.27 6.33 -14.59
CA VAL A 190 27.66 6.23 -14.16
C VAL A 190 28.26 4.92 -14.63
N ALA A 191 29.34 5.01 -15.39
CA ALA A 191 30.07 3.87 -15.91
C ALA A 191 31.15 3.37 -14.96
N GLU A 192 31.81 4.30 -14.27
CA GLU A 192 32.94 4.00 -13.42
C GLU A 192 33.08 5.08 -12.32
N ALA A 193 33.59 4.67 -11.16
CA ALA A 193 34.03 5.55 -10.10
C ALA A 193 35.48 5.21 -9.74
N ARG A 194 36.38 6.19 -9.85
CA ARG A 194 37.81 6.07 -9.57
C ARG A 194 38.18 6.95 -8.40
N ILE A 195 38.93 6.41 -7.44
CA ILE A 195 39.40 7.17 -6.28
C ILE A 195 40.90 7.36 -6.41
N ASN A 196 41.37 8.60 -6.30
CA ASN A 196 42.78 8.96 -6.33
C ASN A 196 43.08 9.94 -5.19
N GLY A 197 43.56 9.42 -4.07
CA GLY A 197 43.76 10.22 -2.86
C GLY A 197 42.43 10.84 -2.39
N PRO A 198 42.37 12.15 -2.13
CA PRO A 198 41.15 12.83 -1.66
C PRO A 198 40.13 13.14 -2.76
N LEU A 199 40.29 12.53 -3.93
CA LEU A 199 39.49 12.76 -5.13
C LEU A 199 38.71 11.50 -5.50
N ILE A 200 37.43 11.66 -5.82
CA ILE A 200 36.66 10.66 -6.56
C ILE A 200 36.17 11.24 -7.87
N GLN A 201 36.43 10.51 -8.95
CA GLN A 201 36.05 10.87 -10.31
C GLN A 201 35.05 9.83 -10.85
N TYR A 202 33.97 10.31 -11.44
CA TYR A 202 32.95 9.52 -12.09
C TYR A 202 33.03 9.68 -13.59
N VAL A 203 33.01 8.54 -14.29
CA VAL A 203 32.86 8.48 -15.75
C VAL A 203 31.38 8.36 -16.06
N GLY A 204 30.89 9.22 -16.94
CA GLY A 204 29.48 9.29 -17.29
C GLY A 204 29.19 8.80 -18.70
N ALA A 205 27.97 8.33 -18.84
CA ALA A 205 27.38 7.90 -20.10
C ALA A 205 25.97 8.46 -20.20
N GLN A 206 25.59 8.99 -21.37
CA GLN A 206 24.20 9.30 -21.65
C GLN A 206 23.59 8.20 -22.52
N SER A 207 22.48 7.63 -22.05
CA SER A 207 21.78 6.55 -22.75
C SER A 207 21.04 7.04 -24.00
N THR A 208 20.80 8.36 -24.13
CA THR A 208 19.91 8.91 -25.15
C THR A 208 20.55 9.40 -26.43
N ALA A 209 21.87 9.51 -26.51
CA ALA A 209 22.52 10.06 -27.71
C ALA A 209 22.69 9.06 -28.88
N CYS A 210 22.07 7.87 -28.83
CA CYS A 210 22.21 6.82 -29.86
C CYS A 210 21.22 6.99 -31.02
N THR A 211 20.30 7.95 -30.91
CA THR A 211 19.26 8.17 -31.91
C THR A 211 19.00 9.66 -32.07
N ALA A 212 18.70 10.10 -33.30
CA ALA A 212 18.25 11.46 -33.57
C ALA A 212 16.80 11.73 -33.10
N LEU A 213 16.13 10.74 -32.48
CA LEU A 213 14.79 10.87 -31.92
C LEU A 213 14.88 11.31 -30.44
N PRO A 214 14.32 12.48 -30.08
CA PRO A 214 14.46 13.07 -28.75
C PRO A 214 13.62 12.37 -27.65
N ASP A 215 12.65 11.54 -28.04
CA ASP A 215 11.76 10.84 -27.11
C ASP A 215 12.15 9.36 -27.00
N LEU A 216 13.06 9.05 -26.08
CA LEU A 216 13.41 7.66 -25.78
C LEU A 216 12.55 7.09 -24.65
N PRO A 217 12.08 5.83 -24.75
CA PRO A 217 11.12 5.24 -23.82
C PRO A 217 11.55 5.16 -22.36
N GLN A 218 12.84 5.32 -22.03
CA GLN A 218 13.36 5.14 -20.67
C GLN A 218 12.80 6.19 -19.68
N THR A 219 12.64 7.44 -20.10
CA THR A 219 11.98 8.49 -19.29
C THR A 219 10.49 8.19 -19.14
N ALA A 220 9.85 7.72 -20.22
CA ALA A 220 8.44 7.30 -20.22
C ALA A 220 8.19 6.08 -19.32
N TYR A 221 9.09 5.10 -19.29
CA TYR A 221 9.02 3.91 -18.43
C TYR A 221 9.25 4.26 -16.96
N ARG A 222 10.10 5.24 -16.64
CA ARG A 222 10.25 5.73 -15.26
C ARG A 222 8.95 6.36 -14.74
N GLY A 223 8.28 7.16 -15.56
CA GLY A 223 6.99 7.77 -15.21
C GLY A 223 5.80 6.80 -15.25
N ARG A 224 5.87 5.76 -16.09
CA ARG A 224 4.80 4.75 -16.27
C ARG A 224 5.40 3.36 -16.51
N PRO A 225 5.87 2.65 -15.46
CA PRO A 225 6.52 1.34 -15.62
C PRO A 225 5.66 0.30 -16.34
N THR A 226 4.33 0.40 -16.26
CA THR A 226 3.39 -0.51 -16.92
C THR A 226 3.41 -0.45 -18.44
N SER A 227 3.91 0.66 -19.03
CA SER A 227 4.02 0.78 -20.49
C SER A 227 5.07 -0.15 -21.10
N ILE A 228 6.07 -0.58 -20.31
CA ILE A 228 7.11 -1.51 -20.76
C ILE A 228 6.51 -2.86 -21.20
N LEU A 229 5.39 -3.29 -20.57
CA LEU A 229 4.73 -4.56 -20.88
C LEU A 229 4.05 -4.51 -22.25
N GLY A 230 3.39 -3.40 -22.58
CA GLY A 230 2.74 -3.20 -23.87
C GLY A 230 3.75 -3.12 -25.00
N ASP A 231 4.82 -2.35 -24.81
CA ASP A 231 5.88 -2.17 -25.81
C ASP A 231 6.70 -3.45 -26.02
N ALA A 232 6.99 -4.19 -24.95
CA ALA A 232 7.63 -5.50 -25.03
C ALA A 232 6.75 -6.50 -25.80
N ALA A 233 5.44 -6.51 -25.57
CA ALA A 233 4.51 -7.37 -26.31
C ALA A 233 4.41 -6.99 -27.80
N ALA A 234 4.39 -5.69 -28.12
CA ALA A 234 4.41 -5.19 -29.49
C ALA A 234 5.71 -5.55 -30.22
N THR A 235 6.85 -5.42 -29.54
CA THR A 235 8.18 -5.79 -30.07
C THR A 235 8.29 -7.30 -30.27
N ALA A 236 7.86 -8.09 -29.27
CA ALA A 236 7.85 -9.55 -29.35
C ALA A 236 6.96 -10.04 -30.51
N ALA A 237 5.85 -9.35 -30.80
CA ALA A 237 5.00 -9.68 -31.93
C ALA A 237 5.70 -9.59 -33.30
N GLY A 238 6.80 -8.83 -33.42
CA GLY A 238 7.63 -8.78 -34.62
C GLY A 238 8.58 -9.99 -34.79
N SER A 239 8.78 -10.81 -33.75
CA SER A 239 9.65 -11.98 -33.79
C SER A 239 8.92 -13.20 -34.36
N SER A 240 9.48 -13.79 -35.43
CA SER A 240 8.95 -15.03 -36.02
C SER A 240 8.98 -16.21 -35.05
N LEU A 241 10.00 -16.29 -34.18
CA LEU A 241 10.08 -17.30 -33.12
C LEU A 241 8.97 -17.13 -32.09
N PHE A 242 8.69 -15.89 -31.69
CA PHE A 242 7.60 -15.59 -30.75
C PHE A 242 6.24 -15.94 -31.37
N GLN A 243 6.00 -15.59 -32.64
CA GLN A 243 4.76 -15.95 -33.33
C GLN A 243 4.59 -17.47 -33.49
N SER A 244 5.67 -18.19 -33.80
CA SER A 244 5.65 -19.66 -33.89
C SER A 244 5.39 -20.34 -32.54
N LEU A 245 5.96 -19.83 -31.44
CA LEU A 245 5.68 -20.33 -30.09
C LEU A 245 4.25 -19.99 -29.64
N LYS A 246 3.80 -18.76 -29.89
CA LYS A 246 2.43 -18.30 -29.61
C LYS A 246 1.39 -19.11 -30.38
N GLY A 247 1.67 -19.47 -31.63
CA GLY A 247 0.83 -20.32 -32.49
C GLY A 247 1.10 -21.82 -32.36
N SER A 248 1.97 -22.26 -31.46
CA SER A 248 2.22 -23.69 -31.24
C SER A 248 1.11 -24.32 -30.38
N PRO A 249 0.96 -25.65 -30.35
CA PRO A 249 0.06 -26.33 -29.41
C PRO A 249 0.32 -25.97 -27.93
N ALA A 250 1.56 -25.61 -27.57
CA ALA A 250 1.91 -25.13 -26.23
C ALA A 250 1.45 -23.67 -25.97
N GLY A 251 1.35 -22.84 -27.02
CA GLY A 251 0.84 -21.45 -26.96
C GLY A 251 -0.67 -21.32 -27.15
N ILE A 252 -1.29 -22.25 -27.91
CA ILE A 252 -2.73 -22.34 -28.20
C ILE A 252 -3.47 -23.19 -27.15
N GLY A 253 -2.77 -24.03 -26.38
CA GLY A 253 -3.33 -25.00 -25.43
C GLY A 253 -4.15 -24.45 -24.25
N LYS A 254 -4.43 -23.15 -24.20
CA LYS A 254 -5.43 -22.55 -23.31
C LYS A 254 -6.23 -21.52 -24.10
N ALA A 255 -7.33 -21.93 -24.70
CA ALA A 255 -8.33 -20.97 -25.13
C ALA A 255 -8.88 -20.29 -23.86
N GLU A 256 -8.75 -18.97 -23.76
CA GLU A 256 -9.31 -18.18 -22.67
C GLU A 256 -10.57 -17.47 -23.17
N GLN A 257 -11.69 -17.65 -22.47
CA GLN A 257 -12.92 -16.88 -22.65
C GLN A 257 -12.99 -15.76 -21.63
N VAL A 258 -13.35 -14.56 -22.07
CA VAL A 258 -13.62 -13.43 -21.17
C VAL A 258 -15.07 -13.48 -20.69
N ARG A 259 -15.28 -13.39 -19.37
CA ARG A 259 -16.62 -13.33 -18.76
C ARG A 259 -16.72 -12.11 -17.85
N ALA A 260 -17.78 -11.33 -18.02
CA ALA A 260 -18.04 -10.15 -17.21
C ALA A 260 -19.26 -10.38 -16.29
N CYS A 261 -19.23 -9.79 -15.11
CA CYS A 261 -20.29 -9.89 -14.11
C CYS A 261 -20.28 -8.65 -13.20
N THR A 262 -21.32 -8.50 -12.39
CA THR A 262 -21.45 -7.39 -11.45
C THR A 262 -21.83 -7.88 -10.06
N ILE A 263 -21.39 -7.13 -9.05
CA ILE A 263 -21.89 -7.23 -7.68
C ILE A 263 -22.54 -5.90 -7.37
N GLU A 264 -23.86 -5.89 -7.22
CA GLU A 264 -24.64 -4.68 -7.01
C GLU A 264 -25.33 -4.73 -5.65
N ARG A 265 -25.30 -3.59 -4.94
CA ARG A 265 -26.06 -3.41 -3.72
C ARG A 265 -27.43 -2.85 -4.08
N ASP A 266 -28.42 -3.73 -4.07
CA ASP A 266 -29.83 -3.39 -4.29
C ASP A 266 -30.40 -2.81 -3.01
N VAL A 267 -30.92 -1.57 -3.08
CA VAL A 267 -31.45 -0.82 -1.93
C VAL A 267 -32.95 -0.63 -2.13
N THR A 268 -33.72 -1.18 -1.21
CA THR A 268 -35.17 -1.01 -1.14
C THR A 268 -35.52 -0.10 0.03
N LEU A 269 -36.44 0.83 -0.21
CA LEU A 269 -36.97 1.71 0.83
C LEU A 269 -38.38 1.27 1.18
N ARG A 270 -38.61 1.00 2.46
CA ARG A 270 -39.97 0.78 2.97
C ARG A 270 -40.54 2.10 3.51
N PRO A 271 -41.61 2.65 2.92
CA PRO A 271 -42.34 3.75 3.54
C PRO A 271 -43.00 3.27 4.82
N LEU A 272 -42.84 4.08 5.87
CA LEU A 272 -43.49 3.86 7.16
C LEU A 272 -44.60 4.89 7.32
N ALA A 273 -45.81 4.40 7.58
CA ALA A 273 -46.91 5.27 7.94
C ALA A 273 -46.82 5.63 9.44
N TYR A 274 -47.50 6.71 9.84
CA TYR A 274 -47.51 7.14 11.24
C TYR A 274 -48.01 6.02 12.17
N GLU A 275 -49.03 5.28 11.71
CA GLU A 275 -49.63 4.13 12.39
C GLU A 275 -48.72 2.91 12.51
N ASP A 276 -47.64 2.80 11.72
CA ASP A 276 -46.62 1.77 11.91
C ASP A 276 -45.73 2.06 13.13
N ILE A 277 -45.68 3.32 13.56
CA ILE A 277 -44.78 3.83 14.61
C ILE A 277 -45.53 4.07 15.92
N VAL A 278 -46.72 4.67 15.88
CA VAL A 278 -47.50 5.04 17.08
C VAL A 278 -48.86 4.37 17.06
N SER A 279 -49.17 3.64 18.13
CA SER A 279 -50.51 3.16 18.41
C SER A 279 -51.16 4.02 19.51
N ALA A 280 -52.46 4.28 19.36
CA ALA A 280 -53.25 5.03 20.33
C ALA A 280 -54.57 4.30 20.58
N THR A 281 -54.89 4.04 21.85
CA THR A 281 -56.09 3.30 22.27
C THR A 281 -56.75 3.99 23.47
N GLY A 282 -58.00 3.64 23.79
CA GLY A 282 -58.77 4.26 24.88
C GLY A 282 -59.69 5.39 24.40
N VAL A 283 -59.93 6.39 25.25
CA VAL A 283 -60.85 7.50 24.96
C VAL A 283 -60.16 8.54 24.09
N ILE A 284 -60.47 8.51 22.79
CA ILE A 284 -59.98 9.45 21.78
C ILE A 284 -61.19 9.90 20.96
N TYR A 285 -61.48 11.19 21.01
CA TYR A 285 -62.62 11.78 20.29
C TYR A 285 -62.30 12.07 18.83
N SER A 286 -61.12 12.64 18.58
CA SER A 286 -60.68 12.94 17.22
C SER A 286 -59.18 12.82 17.07
N VAL A 287 -58.75 12.44 15.87
CA VAL A 287 -57.36 12.45 15.44
C VAL A 287 -57.25 13.33 14.22
N GLN A 288 -56.36 14.33 14.26
CA GLN A 288 -56.14 15.27 13.16
C GLN A 288 -54.66 15.30 12.77
N GLY A 289 -54.38 15.50 11.48
CA GLY A 289 -53.03 15.76 11.00
C GLY A 289 -52.59 17.18 11.40
N CYS A 290 -51.36 17.34 11.89
CA CYS A 290 -50.76 18.63 12.26
C CYS A 290 -49.50 18.98 11.45
N GLY A 291 -49.30 18.28 10.33
CA GLY A 291 -48.09 18.30 9.51
C GLY A 291 -47.64 16.88 9.15
N GLU A 292 -46.61 16.78 8.32
CA GLU A 292 -45.91 15.53 8.02
C GLU A 292 -45.34 14.90 9.30
N GLY A 293 -45.43 13.57 9.44
CA GLY A 293 -45.08 12.87 10.68
C GLY A 293 -45.86 13.28 11.95
N CYS A 294 -46.93 14.07 11.86
CA CYS A 294 -47.60 14.69 13.03
C CYS A 294 -49.07 14.28 13.15
N ARG A 295 -49.49 13.86 14.35
CA ARG A 295 -50.91 13.68 14.71
C ARG A 295 -51.23 14.40 16.03
N ARG A 296 -52.43 14.99 16.07
CA ARG A 296 -53.03 15.56 17.27
C ARG A 296 -54.25 14.74 17.69
N PHE A 297 -54.22 14.23 18.91
CA PHE A 297 -55.26 13.41 19.51
C PHE A 297 -56.01 14.25 20.54
N ARG A 298 -57.32 14.31 20.43
CA ARG A 298 -58.18 14.98 21.41
C ARG A 298 -58.79 13.96 22.35
N ILE A 299 -58.51 14.11 23.64
CA ILE A 299 -59.16 13.40 24.73
C ILE A 299 -60.14 14.38 25.34
N ILE A 300 -61.42 14.04 25.37
CA ILE A 300 -62.49 14.92 25.83
C ILE A 300 -63.55 14.07 26.55
N GLY A 301 -64.27 14.69 27.47
CA GLY A 301 -65.42 14.05 28.10
C GLY A 301 -66.22 14.97 29.02
N ASP A 302 -67.41 14.51 29.39
CA ASP A 302 -68.27 15.21 30.34
C ASP A 302 -67.70 15.16 31.76
N GLY A 303 -67.83 16.27 32.47
CA GLY A 303 -67.48 16.40 33.88
C GLY A 303 -68.57 15.98 34.86
N ASN A 304 -68.27 16.05 36.15
CA ASN A 304 -69.29 15.90 37.20
C ASN A 304 -69.04 16.87 38.36
N CYS A 305 -70.08 17.58 38.79
CA CYS A 305 -70.04 18.50 39.92
C CYS A 305 -70.52 17.88 41.25
N SER A 306 -71.36 16.84 41.18
CA SER A 306 -72.06 16.25 42.32
C SER A 306 -71.40 14.96 42.84
N SER A 307 -70.48 14.38 42.08
CA SER A 307 -69.75 13.16 42.44
C SER A 307 -68.27 13.25 42.04
N ALA A 308 -67.54 12.14 42.18
CA ALA A 308 -66.13 12.07 41.80
C ALA A 308 -65.95 12.44 40.31
N PRO A 309 -65.10 13.41 39.97
CA PRO A 309 -64.85 13.81 38.59
C PRO A 309 -64.37 12.63 37.74
N PRO A 310 -65.02 12.31 36.61
CA PRO A 310 -64.61 11.23 35.71
C PRO A 310 -63.23 11.50 35.10
N ILE A 311 -62.57 10.41 34.68
CA ILE A 311 -61.25 10.43 34.06
C ILE A 311 -61.34 9.71 32.72
N PHE A 312 -61.10 10.46 31.64
CA PHE A 312 -61.01 9.95 30.28
C PHE A 312 -59.54 9.73 29.96
N THR A 313 -59.19 8.54 29.49
CA THR A 313 -57.78 8.14 29.33
C THR A 313 -57.54 7.55 27.96
N ALA A 314 -56.50 8.05 27.29
CA ALA A 314 -55.89 7.42 26.12
C ALA A 314 -54.53 6.82 26.51
N ARG A 315 -54.17 5.70 25.87
CA ARG A 315 -52.88 5.03 25.99
C ARG A 315 -52.16 5.12 24.66
N PHE A 316 -50.93 5.58 24.70
CA PHE A 316 -50.04 5.70 23.55
C PHE A 316 -48.86 4.73 23.70
N GLU A 317 -48.53 4.04 22.62
CA GLU A 317 -47.35 3.18 22.54
C GLU A 317 -46.57 3.50 21.26
N VAL A 318 -45.25 3.35 21.33
CA VAL A 318 -44.35 3.57 20.18
C VAL A 318 -43.60 2.27 19.91
N SER A 319 -43.75 1.73 18.71
CA SER A 319 -43.10 0.47 18.28
C SER A 319 -41.60 0.64 18.07
N ASP A 320 -41.19 1.81 17.55
CA ASP A 320 -39.79 2.19 17.33
C ASP A 320 -39.49 3.53 18.04
N PRO A 321 -39.00 3.48 19.30
CA PRO A 321 -38.73 4.67 20.08
C PRO A 321 -37.74 5.63 19.41
N ALA A 322 -36.82 5.14 18.56
CA ALA A 322 -35.85 5.98 17.86
C ALA A 322 -36.51 6.97 16.89
N LYS A 323 -37.71 6.63 16.38
CA LYS A 323 -38.47 7.47 15.45
C LYS A 323 -39.38 8.48 16.14
N LEU A 324 -39.56 8.40 17.46
CA LEU A 324 -40.30 9.42 18.21
C LEU A 324 -39.50 10.73 18.25
N LEU A 325 -40.03 11.81 17.67
CA LEU A 325 -39.41 13.14 17.72
C LEU A 325 -39.89 13.94 18.93
N SER A 326 -41.20 13.93 19.19
CA SER A 326 -41.77 14.60 20.37
C SER A 326 -43.16 14.06 20.70
N ALA A 327 -43.52 14.08 21.98
CA ALA A 327 -44.88 13.84 22.48
C ALA A 327 -45.23 14.90 23.54
N ARG A 328 -46.29 15.68 23.30
CA ARG A 328 -46.63 16.84 24.12
C ARG A 328 -48.13 16.97 24.34
N ILE A 329 -48.54 17.35 25.54
CA ILE A 329 -49.84 17.99 25.70
C ILE A 329 -49.68 19.42 25.22
N VAL A 330 -50.50 19.85 24.26
CA VAL A 330 -50.40 21.18 23.64
C VAL A 330 -51.58 22.09 24.01
N GLU A 331 -52.67 21.51 24.48
CA GLU A 331 -53.82 22.26 24.95
C GLU A 331 -54.57 21.48 26.04
N MET A 332 -55.03 22.19 27.05
CA MET A 332 -56.06 21.73 27.97
C MET A 332 -57.18 22.76 27.97
N GLY A 333 -58.42 22.30 27.97
CA GLY A 333 -59.59 23.19 27.99
C GLY A 333 -60.66 22.66 28.92
N ALA A 334 -61.36 23.54 29.62
CA ALA A 334 -62.52 23.16 30.43
C ALA A 334 -63.58 24.24 30.45
N ASP A 335 -64.83 23.83 30.60
CA ASP A 335 -65.91 24.75 30.97
C ASP A 335 -65.66 25.26 32.40
N ASP A 336 -65.61 24.34 33.38
CA ASP A 336 -65.21 24.64 34.75
C ASP A 336 -63.76 24.20 35.02
N TRP A 337 -63.47 22.89 35.11
CA TRP A 337 -62.09 22.39 35.34
C TRP A 337 -61.75 21.12 34.58
N VAL A 338 -60.53 21.10 34.04
CA VAL A 338 -59.86 19.89 33.56
C VAL A 338 -58.49 19.79 34.20
N GLN A 339 -58.10 18.58 34.53
CA GLN A 339 -56.76 18.24 34.98
C GLN A 339 -56.15 17.24 34.00
N GLY A 340 -55.04 17.64 33.38
CA GLY A 340 -54.24 16.78 32.52
C GLY A 340 -53.32 15.90 33.35
N ARG A 341 -53.25 14.62 33.01
CA ARG A 341 -52.42 13.64 33.72
C ARG A 341 -51.59 12.79 32.75
N ILE A 342 -50.36 12.47 33.16
CA ILE A 342 -49.48 11.50 32.50
C ILE A 342 -49.21 10.37 33.49
N ASN A 343 -49.52 9.12 33.12
CA ASN A 343 -49.36 7.95 33.99
C ASN A 343 -49.97 8.15 35.39
N GLY A 344 -51.13 8.82 35.43
CA GLY A 344 -51.86 9.15 36.66
C GLY A 344 -51.34 10.36 37.43
N ARG A 345 -50.13 10.87 37.13
CA ARG A 345 -49.54 12.08 37.74
C ARG A 345 -50.15 13.33 37.12
N VAL A 346 -50.49 14.33 37.94
CA VAL A 346 -50.97 15.63 37.48
C VAL A 346 -49.84 16.42 36.85
N VAL A 347 -50.05 16.90 35.62
CA VAL A 347 -49.05 17.65 34.84
C VAL A 347 -49.51 19.06 34.44
N GLY A 348 -50.80 19.32 34.53
CA GLY A 348 -51.38 20.64 34.25
C GLY A 348 -52.89 20.65 34.44
N SER A 349 -53.48 21.82 34.24
CA SER A 349 -54.91 22.03 34.36
C SER A 349 -55.36 23.24 33.56
N ALA A 350 -56.65 23.29 33.21
CA ALA A 350 -57.34 24.52 32.80
C ALA A 350 -58.64 24.67 33.62
N GLY A 351 -58.99 25.90 33.94
CA GLY A 351 -60.17 26.27 34.72
C GLY A 351 -59.99 27.66 35.37
N PRO A 352 -60.99 28.17 36.11
CA PRO A 352 -60.92 29.47 36.79
C PRO A 352 -59.70 29.62 37.71
N ARG A 353 -59.18 28.50 38.24
CA ARG A 353 -57.98 28.42 39.09
C ARG A 353 -57.22 27.12 38.83
N PRO A 354 -55.88 27.09 39.07
CA PRO A 354 -55.09 25.88 38.89
C PRO A 354 -55.61 24.69 39.72
N TRP A 355 -55.75 23.54 39.07
CA TRP A 355 -56.14 22.28 39.69
C TRP A 355 -54.98 21.27 39.61
N LEU A 356 -53.99 21.46 40.47
CA LEU A 356 -52.73 20.69 40.44
C LEU A 356 -52.64 19.58 41.51
N THR A 357 -53.71 19.38 42.28
CA THR A 357 -53.80 18.38 43.36
C THR A 357 -54.75 17.25 43.01
N THR A 358 -54.66 16.11 43.70
CA THR A 358 -55.59 14.98 43.53
C THR A 358 -56.97 15.24 44.14
N GLY A 359 -57.07 16.10 45.16
CA GLY A 359 -58.32 16.60 45.73
C GLY A 359 -59.13 17.46 44.74
N LEU A 360 -60.37 17.79 45.09
CA LEU A 360 -61.21 18.68 44.26
C LEU A 360 -60.64 20.12 44.26
N PRO A 361 -60.79 20.87 43.15
CA PRO A 361 -60.32 22.25 43.09
C PRO A 361 -61.20 23.15 43.97
N SER A 362 -60.60 24.17 44.57
CA SER A 362 -61.34 25.19 45.33
C SER A 362 -62.10 26.11 44.37
N GLY A 363 -63.43 26.07 44.41
CA GLY A 363 -64.31 26.88 43.57
C GLY A 363 -65.67 26.22 43.30
N ASP A 364 -66.62 27.04 42.86
CA ASP A 364 -67.99 26.62 42.53
C ASP A 364 -68.02 25.91 41.18
N CYS A 365 -68.76 24.80 41.10
CA CYS A 365 -68.95 24.05 39.86
C CYS A 365 -70.25 24.50 39.20
N ARG A 366 -70.34 24.45 37.87
CA ARG A 366 -71.43 25.04 37.07
C ARG A 366 -71.40 26.55 37.03
N THR A 367 -70.25 27.13 36.72
CA THR A 367 -70.10 28.58 36.62
C THR A 367 -70.31 29.06 35.19
N ASP A 368 -71.04 30.18 35.00
CA ASP A 368 -71.28 30.79 33.69
C ASP A 368 -70.03 31.52 33.13
N GLY A 369 -68.83 31.14 33.58
CA GLY A 369 -67.58 31.90 33.45
C GLY A 369 -66.87 31.84 32.09
N GLY A 370 -67.41 31.08 31.13
CA GLY A 370 -66.80 30.84 29.83
C GLY A 370 -65.61 29.87 29.90
N ALA A 371 -65.33 29.19 28.79
CA ALA A 371 -64.40 28.08 28.81
C ALA A 371 -62.93 28.52 28.97
N ALA A 372 -62.26 27.99 29.99
CA ALA A 372 -60.85 28.19 30.25
C ALA A 372 -59.96 27.35 29.32
N ARG A 373 -58.84 27.92 28.86
CA ARG A 373 -57.84 27.24 28.02
C ARG A 373 -56.45 27.40 28.60
N ASN A 374 -55.63 26.36 28.50
CA ASN A 374 -54.22 26.37 28.85
C ASN A 374 -53.42 25.77 27.69
N TYR A 375 -52.60 26.61 27.05
CA TYR A 375 -51.71 26.24 25.94
C TYR A 375 -50.27 25.96 26.37
N THR A 376 -50.01 25.92 27.68
CA THR A 376 -48.68 25.60 28.20
C THR A 376 -48.37 24.16 27.87
N SER A 377 -47.38 23.95 27.01
CA SER A 377 -47.04 22.60 26.57
C SER A 377 -46.39 21.80 27.70
N TYR A 378 -46.81 20.55 27.88
CA TYR A 378 -46.11 19.60 28.73
C TYR A 378 -45.48 18.50 27.87
N ASP A 379 -44.16 18.38 27.93
CA ASP A 379 -43.41 17.38 27.17
C ASP A 379 -43.30 16.07 27.98
N PHE A 380 -43.79 14.97 27.40
CA PHE A 380 -43.73 13.63 27.97
C PHE A 380 -43.01 12.66 27.03
N THR A 381 -42.18 13.18 26.12
CA THR A 381 -41.42 12.39 25.14
C THR A 381 -40.57 11.32 25.83
N THR A 382 -39.99 11.62 26.99
CA THR A 382 -39.17 10.68 27.77
C THR A 382 -40.01 9.52 28.32
N ASP A 383 -41.22 9.79 28.81
CA ASP A 383 -42.12 8.76 29.33
C ASP A 383 -42.54 7.81 28.20
N LEU A 384 -42.97 8.37 27.06
CA LEU A 384 -43.43 7.58 25.91
C LEU A 384 -42.29 6.80 25.24
N ARG A 385 -41.06 7.33 25.26
CA ARG A 385 -39.87 6.61 24.78
C ARG A 385 -39.49 5.43 25.69
N ALA A 386 -39.73 5.56 27.00
CA ALA A 386 -39.43 4.51 27.98
C ALA A 386 -40.47 3.37 27.96
N GLY A 387 -41.70 3.65 27.52
CA GLY A 387 -42.72 2.64 27.30
C GLY A 387 -44.13 3.21 27.16
N PRO A 388 -45.14 2.32 27.09
CA PRO A 388 -46.54 2.70 27.00
C PRO A 388 -46.94 3.75 28.03
N THR A 389 -47.49 4.87 27.57
CA THR A 389 -47.82 6.03 28.40
C THR A 389 -49.29 6.38 28.29
N THR A 390 -49.93 6.60 29.43
CA THR A 390 -51.32 7.03 29.49
C THR A 390 -51.41 8.55 29.66
N VAL A 391 -52.27 9.18 28.88
CA VAL A 391 -52.65 10.58 29.02
C VAL A 391 -54.12 10.64 29.39
N SER A 392 -54.47 11.43 30.40
CA SER A 392 -55.85 11.51 30.87
C SER A 392 -56.35 12.94 31.04
N ALA A 393 -57.62 13.15 30.73
CA ALA A 393 -58.41 14.32 31.08
C ALA A 393 -59.32 13.96 32.26
N ARG A 394 -59.09 14.56 33.43
CA ARG A 394 -60.03 14.49 34.56
C ARG A 394 -60.89 15.73 34.58
N VAL A 395 -62.19 15.59 34.42
CA VAL A 395 -63.09 16.71 34.14
C VAL A 395 -64.05 16.93 35.30
N ARG A 396 -64.04 18.12 35.89
CA ARG A 396 -65.02 18.57 36.88
C ARG A 396 -65.71 19.79 36.31
N GLY A 397 -66.96 19.62 35.91
CA GLY A 397 -67.77 20.71 35.39
C GLY A 397 -69.18 20.25 35.07
N GLY A 398 -70.06 21.18 34.71
CA GLY A 398 -71.37 20.89 34.15
C GLY A 398 -72.29 22.09 34.08
N GLY A 399 -73.40 21.99 33.36
CA GLY A 399 -74.30 23.13 33.13
C GLY A 399 -74.36 23.52 31.65
N GLY A 400 -75.30 24.39 31.29
CA GLY A 400 -75.60 24.76 29.90
C GLY A 400 -74.66 25.82 29.30
N GLY A 401 -73.44 25.96 29.83
CA GLY A 401 -72.43 26.90 29.34
C GLY A 401 -72.05 26.62 27.88
N ALA A 402 -71.60 27.65 27.17
CA ALA A 402 -71.26 27.55 25.75
C ALA A 402 -70.16 26.48 25.56
N PRO A 403 -70.45 25.39 24.82
CA PRO A 403 -69.60 24.21 24.83
C PRO A 403 -68.21 24.50 24.26
N LEU A 404 -67.21 23.78 24.74
CA LEU A 404 -65.90 23.60 24.08
C LEU A 404 -66.00 22.77 22.79
N THR A 405 -67.17 22.88 22.14
CA THR A 405 -67.74 22.22 20.97
C THR A 405 -68.42 20.86 21.11
N THR A 406 -68.41 20.16 22.27
CA THR A 406 -69.54 19.24 22.68
C THR A 406 -69.49 18.71 24.14
N GLU A 407 -68.41 18.87 24.89
CA GLU A 407 -68.25 18.30 26.25
C GLU A 407 -67.48 19.26 27.17
N TRP A 408 -67.41 18.98 28.47
CA TRP A 408 -67.00 19.94 29.52
C TRP A 408 -65.49 20.05 29.78
N GLY A 409 -64.65 19.17 29.21
CA GLY A 409 -63.20 19.33 29.29
C GLY A 409 -62.39 18.45 28.36
N LEU A 410 -61.25 18.97 27.88
CA LEU A 410 -60.37 18.37 26.88
C LEU A 410 -58.88 18.45 27.26
N VAL A 411 -58.12 17.53 26.70
CA VAL A 411 -56.65 17.51 26.63
C VAL A 411 -56.26 17.11 25.21
N ASP A 412 -55.56 18.00 24.51
CA ASP A 412 -54.99 17.71 23.18
C ASP A 412 -53.53 17.29 23.30
N VAL A 413 -53.23 16.15 22.71
CA VAL A 413 -51.92 15.52 22.66
C VAL A 413 -51.38 15.60 21.24
N GLU A 414 -50.23 16.22 21.05
CA GLU A 414 -49.49 16.22 19.78
C GLU A 414 -48.32 15.25 19.86
N ILE A 415 -48.25 14.32 18.90
CA ILE A 415 -47.12 13.40 18.76
C ILE A 415 -46.55 13.56 17.35
N ARG A 416 -45.24 13.72 17.29
CA ARG A 416 -44.45 13.81 16.06
C ARG A 416 -43.46 12.65 15.99
N VAL A 417 -43.41 12.03 14.83
CA VAL A 417 -42.47 10.97 14.50
C VAL A 417 -41.69 11.32 13.24
N SER A 418 -40.52 10.71 13.10
CA SER A 418 -39.79 10.66 11.85
C SER A 418 -40.38 9.53 11.01
N ASP A 419 -41.16 9.89 9.99
CA ASP A 419 -41.73 8.99 8.98
C ASP A 419 -40.72 8.63 7.86
N ALA A 420 -39.43 8.94 8.09
CA ALA A 420 -38.35 8.54 7.21
C ALA A 420 -38.35 7.02 6.94
N CYS A 421 -38.12 6.66 5.67
CA CYS A 421 -38.14 5.29 5.22
C CYS A 421 -37.09 4.42 5.89
N GLU A 422 -37.42 3.14 6.03
CA GLU A 422 -36.47 2.15 6.50
C GLU A 422 -35.74 1.54 5.29
N PRO A 423 -34.42 1.78 5.16
CA PRO A 423 -33.65 1.20 4.08
C PRO A 423 -33.28 -0.25 4.41
N SER A 424 -33.58 -1.16 3.49
CA SER A 424 -33.02 -2.51 3.48
C SER A 424 -32.10 -2.66 2.27
N ASP A 425 -30.92 -3.24 2.46
CA ASP A 425 -30.01 -3.56 1.36
C ASP A 425 -29.78 -5.06 1.22
N ARG A 426 -29.60 -5.51 -0.03
CA ARG A 426 -29.21 -6.87 -0.37
C ARG A 426 -28.09 -6.81 -1.41
N LEU A 427 -27.09 -7.68 -1.26
CA LEU A 427 -26.07 -7.86 -2.27
C LEU A 427 -26.55 -8.86 -3.33
N VAL A 428 -26.56 -8.42 -4.58
CA VAL A 428 -26.80 -9.26 -5.75
C VAL A 428 -25.43 -9.53 -6.39
N ASP A 429 -24.86 -10.70 -6.10
CA ASP A 429 -23.56 -11.13 -6.62
C ASP A 429 -23.74 -12.02 -7.85
N GLN A 430 -23.61 -11.45 -9.04
CA GLN A 430 -23.62 -12.20 -10.31
C GLN A 430 -22.23 -12.78 -10.65
N CYS A 431 -21.24 -12.56 -9.79
CA CYS A 431 -19.86 -13.01 -9.97
C CYS A 431 -19.53 -14.28 -9.17
N GLU A 432 -20.38 -14.71 -8.24
CA GLU A 432 -20.12 -15.83 -7.32
C GLU A 432 -19.65 -17.10 -8.07
N ASP A 433 -20.41 -17.55 -9.07
CA ASP A 433 -20.09 -18.76 -9.85
C ASP A 433 -18.79 -18.63 -10.66
N ILE A 434 -18.53 -17.45 -11.23
CA ILE A 434 -17.33 -17.21 -12.05
C ILE A 434 -16.10 -17.08 -11.16
N GLY A 435 -16.22 -16.40 -10.02
CA GLY A 435 -15.16 -16.20 -9.05
C GLY A 435 -14.79 -17.46 -8.28
N ALA A 436 -15.73 -18.39 -8.07
CA ALA A 436 -15.46 -19.69 -7.47
C ALA A 436 -14.80 -20.69 -8.43
N ASN A 437 -14.87 -20.46 -9.74
CA ASN A 437 -14.31 -21.36 -10.73
C ASN A 437 -12.78 -21.25 -10.79
N GLN A 438 -12.08 -22.32 -10.41
CA GLN A 438 -10.60 -22.39 -10.44
C GLN A 438 -9.99 -22.23 -11.84
N LYS A 439 -10.78 -22.41 -12.91
CA LYS A 439 -10.35 -22.13 -14.30
C LYS A 439 -10.43 -20.64 -14.66
N CYS A 440 -11.03 -19.80 -13.82
CA CYS A 440 -11.20 -18.38 -14.02
C CYS A 440 -10.30 -17.56 -13.08
N ARG A 441 -9.65 -16.53 -13.63
CA ARG A 441 -8.85 -15.55 -12.87
C ARG A 441 -9.39 -14.13 -13.08
N LEU A 442 -9.42 -13.32 -12.03
CA LEU A 442 -9.83 -11.93 -12.11
C LEU A 442 -8.84 -11.15 -12.99
N ASP A 443 -9.35 -10.47 -14.01
CA ASP A 443 -8.56 -9.69 -14.96
C ASP A 443 -8.75 -8.18 -14.73
N SER A 444 -9.99 -7.72 -14.50
CA SER A 444 -10.24 -6.33 -14.17
C SER A 444 -11.36 -6.19 -13.14
N GLU A 445 -11.25 -5.16 -12.30
CA GLU A 445 -12.29 -4.76 -11.33
C GLU A 445 -12.36 -3.24 -11.25
N SER A 446 -13.58 -2.72 -11.35
CA SER A 446 -13.93 -1.34 -11.04
C SER A 446 -14.98 -1.32 -9.93
N VAL A 447 -14.72 -0.54 -8.87
CA VAL A 447 -15.61 -0.38 -7.73
C VAL A 447 -16.05 1.07 -7.68
N ASP A 448 -17.34 1.33 -7.93
CA ASP A 448 -17.92 2.67 -8.05
C ASP A 448 -17.07 3.62 -8.94
N GLY A 449 -16.54 3.09 -10.04
CA GLY A 449 -15.71 3.83 -11.01
C GLY A 449 -14.22 3.91 -10.66
N VAL A 450 -13.78 3.38 -9.53
CA VAL A 450 -12.34 3.29 -9.16
C VAL A 450 -11.79 1.94 -9.60
N GLN A 451 -10.76 1.96 -10.46
CA GLN A 451 -10.11 0.73 -10.93
C GLN A 451 -9.22 0.11 -9.85
N THR A 452 -9.67 -0.99 -9.23
CA THR A 452 -8.96 -1.71 -8.16
C THR A 452 -8.12 -2.87 -8.70
N PHE A 453 -8.45 -3.40 -9.89
CA PHE A 453 -7.69 -4.42 -10.61
C PHE A 453 -7.61 -4.09 -12.10
N LEU A 454 -6.44 -4.21 -12.72
CA LEU A 454 -6.24 -4.01 -14.16
C LEU A 454 -5.27 -5.07 -14.71
N ASN A 455 -5.68 -5.78 -15.75
CA ASN A 455 -4.92 -6.84 -16.42
C ASN A 455 -4.37 -7.92 -15.46
N GLY A 456 -5.16 -8.31 -14.46
CA GLY A 456 -4.82 -9.32 -13.47
C GLY A 456 -3.90 -8.84 -12.35
N VAL A 457 -3.65 -7.54 -12.25
CA VAL A 457 -2.84 -6.93 -11.19
C VAL A 457 -3.69 -5.97 -10.35
N GLY A 458 -3.58 -6.07 -9.03
CA GLY A 458 -4.20 -5.11 -8.12
C GLY A 458 -3.50 -3.75 -8.22
N THR A 459 -4.27 -2.68 -8.41
CA THR A 459 -3.72 -1.32 -8.57
C THR A 459 -3.24 -0.69 -7.26
N GLY A 460 -3.55 -1.33 -6.12
CA GLY A 460 -3.33 -0.78 -4.77
C GLY A 460 -4.35 0.29 -4.38
N LEU A 461 -5.22 0.73 -5.29
CA LEU A 461 -6.26 1.70 -5.02
C LEU A 461 -7.38 1.06 -4.20
N ARG A 462 -7.80 1.73 -3.13
CA ARG A 462 -8.99 1.38 -2.36
C ARG A 462 -10.00 2.53 -2.48
N PRO A 463 -11.20 2.29 -3.01
CA PRO A 463 -12.25 3.30 -3.05
C PRO A 463 -12.63 3.69 -1.62
N LEU A 464 -12.87 4.99 -1.42
CA LEU A 464 -13.44 5.50 -0.18
C LEU A 464 -14.94 5.16 -0.14
N PRO A 465 -15.53 4.92 1.05
CA PRO A 465 -16.96 4.76 1.18
C PRO A 465 -17.70 5.95 0.55
N ARG A 466 -18.69 5.66 -0.31
CA ARG A 466 -19.52 6.69 -0.94
C ARG A 466 -20.87 6.78 -0.25
N SER A 467 -21.42 7.99 -0.22
CA SER A 467 -22.81 8.23 0.15
C SER A 467 -23.67 8.38 -1.10
N ARG A 468 -24.80 7.67 -1.16
CA ARG A 468 -25.84 7.85 -2.19
C ARG A 468 -27.19 8.07 -1.54
N GLN A 469 -27.97 8.96 -2.14
CA GLN A 469 -29.36 9.19 -1.74
C GLN A 469 -30.28 8.28 -2.55
N PHE A 470 -31.23 7.66 -1.86
CA PHE A 470 -32.24 6.78 -2.43
C PHE A 470 -33.63 7.36 -2.17
N GLY A 471 -34.57 7.07 -3.07
CA GLY A 471 -35.97 7.48 -2.94
C GLY A 471 -36.26 8.91 -3.40
N THR A 472 -37.51 9.34 -3.22
CA THR A 472 -38.02 10.67 -3.59
C THR A 472 -39.04 11.17 -2.56
N GLY A 473 -39.13 12.50 -2.39
CA GLY A 473 -40.09 13.12 -1.46
C GLY A 473 -39.81 12.78 0.02
N SER A 474 -40.88 12.46 0.75
CA SER A 474 -40.84 12.08 2.18
C SER A 474 -40.08 10.78 2.46
N CYS A 475 -39.98 9.92 1.44
CA CYS A 475 -39.28 8.65 1.50
C CYS A 475 -37.89 8.78 0.89
N THR A 476 -36.99 9.47 1.57
CA THR A 476 -35.58 9.58 1.16
C THR A 476 -34.63 9.09 2.24
N ALA A 477 -33.57 8.38 1.84
CA ALA A 477 -32.53 7.94 2.74
C ALA A 477 -31.15 8.09 2.09
N THR A 478 -30.19 8.63 2.84
CA THR A 478 -28.79 8.67 2.42
C THR A 478 -28.04 7.53 3.08
N LEU A 479 -27.48 6.64 2.26
CA LEU A 479 -26.69 5.50 2.72
C LEU A 479 -25.23 5.71 2.38
N THR A 480 -24.36 5.50 3.37
CA THR A 480 -22.91 5.42 3.16
C THR A 480 -22.49 3.96 3.17
N ARG A 481 -21.85 3.51 2.10
CA ARG A 481 -21.39 2.13 1.93
C ARG A 481 -19.98 2.12 1.34
N ASP A 482 -19.29 1.02 1.56
CA ASP A 482 -17.98 0.71 0.98
C ASP A 482 -18.04 0.64 -0.56
N PHE A 483 -19.12 0.09 -1.11
CA PHE A 483 -19.45 0.18 -2.53
C PHE A 483 -20.96 0.03 -2.81
N PHE A 484 -21.40 0.53 -3.96
CA PHE A 484 -22.73 0.26 -4.53
C PHE A 484 -22.68 -0.64 -5.76
N LEU A 485 -21.68 -0.48 -6.61
CA LEU A 485 -21.48 -1.30 -7.81
C LEU A 485 -20.04 -1.74 -7.92
N ARG A 486 -19.85 -3.03 -8.15
CA ARG A 486 -18.57 -3.62 -8.54
C ARG A 486 -18.71 -4.32 -9.86
N GLN A 487 -17.94 -3.90 -10.85
CA GLN A 487 -17.89 -4.51 -12.17
C GLN A 487 -16.61 -5.33 -12.28
N ARG A 488 -16.73 -6.61 -12.63
CA ARG A 488 -15.59 -7.53 -12.75
C ARG A 488 -15.55 -8.18 -14.11
N THR A 489 -14.33 -8.40 -14.59
CA THR A 489 -14.07 -9.24 -15.75
C THR A 489 -13.06 -10.31 -15.39
N TYR A 490 -13.33 -11.54 -15.82
CA TYR A 490 -12.50 -12.72 -15.58
C TYR A 490 -12.00 -13.28 -16.91
N LYS A 491 -10.78 -13.83 -16.89
CA LYS A 491 -10.25 -14.70 -17.95
C LYS A 491 -10.39 -16.15 -17.51
N CYS A 492 -11.20 -16.91 -18.23
CA CYS A 492 -11.53 -18.29 -17.93
C CYS A 492 -10.93 -19.23 -18.97
N ALA A 493 -10.09 -20.18 -18.54
CA ALA A 493 -9.63 -21.25 -19.40
C ALA A 493 -10.83 -22.12 -19.82
N ILE A 494 -11.00 -22.29 -21.13
CA ILE A 494 -11.97 -23.21 -21.73
C ILE A 494 -11.23 -24.37 -22.37
N ASP A 495 -11.74 -25.57 -22.16
CA ASP A 495 -11.26 -26.75 -22.87
C ASP A 495 -11.88 -26.70 -24.28
N THR A 496 -11.11 -26.24 -25.26
CA THR A 496 -11.44 -26.46 -26.66
C THR A 496 -11.25 -27.94 -26.94
N GLY A 497 -12.35 -28.71 -26.89
CA GLY A 497 -12.34 -30.15 -27.12
C GLY A 497 -11.43 -30.55 -28.29
N ALA A 498 -10.49 -31.42 -27.98
CA ALA A 498 -9.59 -32.13 -28.89
C ALA A 498 -8.82 -31.26 -29.91
N MET A 499 -7.77 -30.57 -29.44
CA MET A 499 -6.55 -30.59 -30.24
C MET A 499 -5.94 -32.00 -30.09
N PRO A 500 -5.47 -32.67 -31.16
CA PRO A 500 -4.82 -33.96 -31.04
C PRO A 500 -3.63 -33.83 -30.08
N GLU A 501 -3.63 -34.63 -29.01
CA GLU A 501 -2.51 -34.67 -28.07
C GLU A 501 -1.20 -34.88 -28.86
N PRO A 502 -0.11 -34.18 -28.51
CA PRO A 502 1.18 -34.47 -29.12
C PRO A 502 1.49 -35.96 -28.93
N ASP A 503 1.96 -36.63 -29.98
CA ASP A 503 2.33 -38.04 -29.94
C ASP A 503 3.54 -38.23 -29.00
N LEU A 504 3.28 -38.50 -27.73
CA LEU A 504 4.29 -38.76 -26.70
C LEU A 504 4.83 -40.20 -26.74
N SER A 505 4.40 -41.02 -27.70
CA SER A 505 4.74 -42.44 -27.74
C SER A 505 6.23 -42.70 -27.98
N ARG A 506 6.97 -41.75 -28.58
CA ARG A 506 8.43 -41.82 -28.70
C ARG A 506 9.12 -41.53 -27.36
N GLY A 507 8.66 -40.51 -26.63
CA GLY A 507 9.21 -40.17 -25.31
C GLY A 507 9.05 -41.31 -24.32
N ALA A 508 7.86 -41.91 -24.26
CA ALA A 508 7.59 -43.11 -23.45
C ALA A 508 8.50 -44.29 -23.86
N TYR A 509 8.68 -44.53 -25.16
CA TYR A 509 9.58 -45.58 -25.66
C TYR A 509 11.03 -45.38 -25.22
N ILE A 510 11.55 -44.15 -25.29
CA ILE A 510 12.93 -43.85 -24.89
C ILE A 510 13.10 -44.12 -23.39
N ILE A 511 12.18 -43.64 -22.56
CA ILE A 511 12.25 -43.80 -21.10
C ILE A 511 12.15 -45.28 -20.71
N ASP A 512 11.19 -46.02 -21.27
CA ASP A 512 10.92 -47.40 -20.88
C ASP A 512 11.99 -48.39 -21.34
N ARG A 513 12.78 -48.05 -22.36
CA ARG A 513 13.70 -48.99 -23.03
C ARG A 513 15.16 -48.57 -23.03
N SER A 514 15.47 -47.41 -22.46
CA SER A 514 16.86 -47.01 -22.23
C SER A 514 17.32 -47.45 -20.84
N THR A 515 18.61 -47.74 -20.71
CA THR A 515 19.31 -48.05 -19.45
C THR A 515 20.50 -47.12 -19.30
N GLU A 516 21.23 -47.24 -18.18
CA GLU A 516 22.46 -46.47 -17.93
C GLU A 516 23.54 -46.65 -19.01
N THR A 517 23.48 -47.77 -19.75
CA THR A 517 24.48 -48.14 -20.76
C THR A 517 23.95 -48.18 -22.19
N LEU A 518 22.64 -47.93 -22.38
CA LEU A 518 21.97 -48.11 -23.67
C LEU A 518 20.85 -47.08 -23.86
N LEU A 519 20.90 -46.33 -24.95
CA LEU A 519 19.79 -45.48 -25.37
C LEU A 519 18.97 -46.21 -26.44
N ALA A 520 17.70 -46.46 -26.17
CA ALA A 520 16.74 -46.95 -27.14
C ALA A 520 15.88 -45.79 -27.65
N ASP A 521 15.64 -45.73 -28.96
CA ASP A 521 14.85 -44.67 -29.61
C ASP A 521 13.92 -45.27 -30.66
N ARG A 522 12.80 -44.63 -30.92
CA ARG A 522 11.84 -44.99 -31.96
C ARG A 522 11.45 -43.76 -32.76
N VAL A 523 11.87 -43.69 -34.02
CA VAL A 523 11.60 -42.58 -34.95
C VAL A 523 10.59 -43.01 -36.01
N ARG A 524 9.77 -42.06 -36.50
CA ARG A 524 8.88 -42.31 -37.64
C ARG A 524 9.68 -42.42 -38.93
N THR A 525 9.35 -43.40 -39.76
CA THR A 525 9.94 -43.55 -41.10
C THR A 525 9.17 -42.70 -42.12
N ALA A 526 9.77 -42.43 -43.28
CA ALA A 526 9.16 -41.62 -44.34
C ALA A 526 7.82 -42.19 -44.83
N ASP A 527 7.65 -43.52 -44.76
CA ASP A 527 6.42 -44.23 -45.16
C ASP A 527 5.33 -44.22 -44.07
N GLY A 528 5.52 -43.46 -42.98
CA GLY A 528 4.57 -43.36 -41.87
C GLY A 528 4.66 -44.49 -40.83
N GLY A 529 5.59 -45.44 -41.02
CA GLY A 529 5.91 -46.48 -40.04
C GLY A 529 6.80 -46.01 -38.89
N SER A 530 7.28 -46.93 -38.06
CA SER A 530 8.23 -46.63 -36.98
C SER A 530 9.47 -47.53 -37.04
N ALA A 531 10.65 -46.93 -36.96
CA ALA A 531 11.92 -47.63 -36.83
C ALA A 531 12.47 -47.47 -35.41
N ALA A 532 12.80 -48.59 -34.77
CA ALA A 532 13.50 -48.60 -33.49
C ALA A 532 15.01 -48.69 -33.70
N SER A 533 15.76 -48.01 -32.85
CA SER A 533 17.22 -48.09 -32.81
C SER A 533 17.70 -48.23 -31.37
N THR A 534 18.85 -48.86 -31.19
CA THR A 534 19.56 -48.88 -29.92
C THR A 534 21.00 -48.47 -30.15
N ARG A 535 21.57 -47.72 -29.20
CA ARG A 535 22.99 -47.37 -29.21
C ARG A 535 23.55 -47.49 -27.81
N ALA A 536 24.79 -47.93 -27.70
CA ALA A 536 25.53 -47.84 -26.45
C ALA A 536 25.65 -46.37 -26.04
N PHE A 537 25.44 -46.10 -24.75
CA PHE A 537 25.61 -44.79 -24.15
C PHE A 537 26.42 -44.99 -22.88
N ALA A 538 27.38 -44.11 -22.62
CA ALA A 538 28.08 -44.08 -21.35
C ALA A 538 28.19 -42.64 -20.91
N LEU A 539 27.79 -42.36 -19.67
CA LEU A 539 28.14 -41.10 -19.04
C LEU A 539 29.64 -41.15 -18.71
N PRO A 540 30.42 -40.11 -19.00
CA PRO A 540 31.79 -40.01 -18.51
C PRO A 540 31.79 -40.17 -16.98
N ASP A 541 32.77 -40.90 -16.45
CA ASP A 541 32.98 -41.03 -15.02
C ASP A 541 33.07 -39.62 -14.42
N ARG A 542 32.19 -39.30 -13.47
CA ARG A 542 32.20 -38.01 -12.81
C ARG A 542 33.03 -38.19 -11.54
N GLY A 543 34.30 -37.80 -11.59
CA GLY A 543 35.14 -37.77 -10.40
C GLY A 543 34.45 -37.05 -9.23
N SER A 544 34.78 -37.43 -7.99
CA SER A 544 34.18 -36.84 -6.80
C SER A 544 34.54 -35.35 -6.68
N VAL A 545 33.55 -34.47 -6.75
CA VAL A 545 33.71 -33.06 -6.36
C VAL A 545 33.60 -32.93 -4.84
N PRO A 546 34.43 -32.09 -4.19
CA PRO A 546 34.26 -31.76 -2.78
C PRO A 546 32.84 -31.25 -2.51
N ALA A 547 32.26 -31.64 -1.37
CA ALA A 547 30.88 -31.29 -1.02
C ALA A 547 30.63 -29.79 -0.83
N CYS A 548 31.69 -28.98 -0.69
CA CYS A 548 31.60 -27.54 -0.46
C CYS A 548 32.83 -26.79 -1.03
N GLU A 549 32.71 -25.48 -1.17
CA GLU A 549 33.87 -24.57 -1.29
C GLU A 549 34.32 -24.16 0.12
N ALA A 550 35.62 -24.29 0.40
CA ALA A 550 36.17 -23.90 1.69
C ALA A 550 36.17 -22.37 1.82
N VAL A 551 35.50 -21.87 2.85
CA VAL A 551 35.38 -20.44 3.15
C VAL A 551 35.84 -20.17 4.58
N CYS A 552 36.32 -18.95 4.84
CA CYS A 552 36.64 -18.49 6.19
C CYS A 552 35.81 -17.25 6.55
N LYS A 553 35.58 -17.05 7.84
CA LYS A 553 34.87 -15.90 8.41
C LYS A 553 35.88 -15.00 9.09
N THR A 554 35.92 -13.73 8.73
CA THR A 554 36.79 -12.72 9.36
C THR A 554 35.94 -11.58 9.92
N ARG A 555 36.51 -10.78 10.81
CA ARG A 555 35.88 -9.57 11.34
C ARG A 555 36.87 -8.43 11.52
N SER A 556 36.44 -7.19 11.31
CA SER A 556 37.17 -5.99 11.70
C SER A 556 36.38 -5.18 12.73
N ALA A 557 37.07 -4.53 13.66
CA ALA A 557 36.41 -3.66 14.64
C ALA A 557 35.94 -2.38 13.94
N LYS A 558 34.72 -1.94 14.28
CA LYS A 558 34.11 -0.71 13.76
C LYS A 558 33.57 0.12 14.92
N ALA A 559 33.95 1.39 14.99
CA ALA A 559 33.32 2.33 15.91
C ALA A 559 31.92 2.68 15.42
N ASN A 560 30.93 2.72 16.32
CA ASN A 560 29.58 3.12 15.99
C ASN A 560 29.49 4.64 15.88
N THR A 561 29.70 5.13 14.66
CA THR A 561 29.60 6.54 14.31
C THR A 561 28.22 6.92 13.76
N ASP A 562 27.22 6.03 13.84
CA ASP A 562 25.88 6.28 13.31
C ASP A 562 25.25 7.51 13.97
N ALA A 563 24.50 8.29 13.19
CA ALA A 563 23.84 9.49 13.66
C ALA A 563 22.32 9.30 13.73
N ALA A 564 21.74 9.63 14.88
CA ALA A 564 20.29 9.66 15.12
C ALA A 564 19.84 11.05 15.60
N PRO A 565 18.53 11.37 15.63
CA PRO A 565 18.03 12.65 16.14
C PRO A 565 18.53 13.02 17.54
N ALA A 566 18.86 12.01 18.36
CA ALA A 566 19.40 12.18 19.70
C ALA A 566 20.94 12.38 19.75
N GLY A 567 21.63 12.41 18.60
CA GLY A 567 23.08 12.55 18.48
C GLY A 567 23.79 11.34 17.88
N VAL A 568 25.12 11.27 18.04
CA VAL A 568 25.93 10.11 17.63
C VAL A 568 25.57 8.92 18.52
N VAL A 569 25.12 7.82 17.92
CA VAL A 569 24.61 6.63 18.61
C VAL A 569 25.69 6.00 19.48
N GLY A 570 26.93 5.94 19.03
CA GLY A 570 28.05 5.42 19.83
C GLY A 570 28.26 6.19 21.14
N ALA A 571 27.99 7.49 21.19
CA ALA A 571 28.11 8.27 22.43
C ALA A 571 27.04 7.89 23.48
N GLN A 572 25.98 7.20 23.07
CA GLN A 572 24.91 6.70 23.93
C GLN A 572 25.10 5.22 24.32
N GLN A 573 26.14 4.57 23.79
CA GLN A 573 26.42 3.16 24.04
C GLN A 573 27.54 2.99 25.06
N THR A 574 27.36 2.06 26.01
CA THR A 574 28.39 1.71 27.00
C THR A 574 29.62 1.05 26.35
N SER A 575 29.44 0.44 25.17
CA SER A 575 30.50 -0.17 24.37
C SER A 575 30.22 0.11 22.88
N PRO A 576 30.76 1.21 22.32
CA PRO A 576 30.44 1.66 20.96
C PRO A 576 31.18 0.91 19.85
N THR A 577 31.94 -0.14 20.16
CA THR A 577 32.65 -0.94 19.15
C THR A 577 31.80 -2.12 18.68
N GLY A 578 31.36 -2.06 17.42
CA GLY A 578 30.81 -3.18 16.67
C GLY A 578 31.86 -3.93 15.86
N PHE A 579 31.42 -4.94 15.11
CA PHE A 579 32.28 -5.67 14.17
C PHE A 579 31.59 -5.82 12.82
N ASP A 580 32.29 -5.47 11.75
CA ASP A 580 31.90 -5.91 10.41
C ASP A 580 32.38 -7.34 10.21
N THR A 581 31.53 -8.19 9.62
CA THR A 581 31.83 -9.61 9.37
C THR A 581 31.97 -9.85 7.88
N PHE A 582 33.04 -10.53 7.48
CA PHE A 582 33.34 -10.84 6.09
C PHE A 582 33.48 -12.34 5.91
N TYR A 583 33.19 -12.80 4.69
CA TYR A 583 33.37 -14.19 4.28
C TYR A 583 34.28 -14.20 3.05
N HIS A 584 35.37 -14.96 3.13
CA HIS A 584 36.34 -15.08 2.05
C HIS A 584 36.44 -16.52 1.57
N ALA A 585 36.53 -16.70 0.25
CA ALA A 585 36.93 -17.98 -0.32
C ALA A 585 38.39 -18.25 0.03
N CYS A 586 38.68 -19.48 0.46
CA CYS A 586 40.03 -19.85 0.85
C CYS A 586 40.94 -20.05 -0.36
N SER A 587 42.18 -19.60 -0.25
CA SER A 587 43.17 -19.82 -1.30
C SER A 587 43.62 -21.29 -1.33
N PRO A 588 44.27 -21.74 -2.42
CA PRO A 588 44.91 -23.06 -2.45
C PRO A 588 45.81 -23.25 -1.22
N GLY A 589 45.72 -24.40 -0.55
CA GLY A 589 46.40 -24.67 0.72
C GLY A 589 45.59 -24.34 1.99
N ASN A 590 44.29 -24.02 1.86
CA ASN A 590 43.36 -23.78 2.98
C ASN A 590 43.73 -22.56 3.83
N VAL A 591 44.22 -21.50 3.17
CA VAL A 591 44.63 -20.23 3.81
C VAL A 591 43.53 -19.18 3.64
N CYS A 592 43.20 -18.47 4.72
CA CYS A 592 42.20 -17.41 4.74
C CYS A 592 42.82 -16.07 4.33
N PRO A 593 42.37 -15.41 3.24
CA PRO A 593 42.92 -14.14 2.79
C PRO A 593 42.30 -12.96 3.55
N ALA A 594 42.59 -12.85 4.85
CA ALA A 594 42.08 -11.76 5.68
C ALA A 594 42.56 -10.38 5.17
N GLY A 595 41.63 -9.43 5.07
CA GLY A 595 41.92 -8.05 4.70
C GLY A 595 42.68 -7.27 5.78
N PRO A 596 43.20 -6.06 5.46
CA PRO A 596 43.88 -5.22 6.43
C PRO A 596 43.00 -4.91 7.65
N GLY A 597 43.51 -5.17 8.85
CA GLY A 597 42.76 -4.95 10.11
C GLY A 597 41.69 -6.00 10.41
N GLU A 598 41.54 -7.02 9.57
CA GLU A 598 40.65 -8.15 9.83
C GLU A 598 41.31 -9.21 10.72
N THR A 599 40.51 -9.83 11.57
CA THR A 599 40.89 -10.98 12.40
C THR A 599 40.08 -12.19 11.98
N ILE A 600 40.72 -13.36 11.91
CA ILE A 600 40.03 -14.61 11.55
C ILE A 600 39.15 -15.05 12.73
N VAL A 601 37.85 -15.17 12.47
CA VAL A 601 36.85 -15.67 13.42
C VAL A 601 36.71 -17.18 13.26
N THR A 602 36.56 -17.62 12.02
CA THR A 602 36.46 -19.04 11.66
C THR A 602 37.44 -19.34 10.54
N PRO A 603 38.35 -20.32 10.72
CA PRO A 603 39.31 -20.70 9.70
C PRO A 603 38.62 -21.38 8.51
N CYS A 604 39.40 -21.63 7.46
CA CYS A 604 38.93 -22.24 6.22
C CYS A 604 38.31 -23.64 6.43
N GLY A 605 37.06 -23.80 6.00
CA GLY A 605 36.35 -25.08 5.99
C GLY A 605 35.01 -25.00 5.28
N CYS A 606 34.26 -26.11 5.32
CA CYS A 606 32.86 -26.12 4.90
C CYS A 606 32.01 -25.43 5.98
N LEU A 607 31.77 -24.13 5.83
CA LEU A 607 30.95 -23.39 6.77
C LEU A 607 29.48 -23.49 6.37
N ASP A 608 28.64 -23.96 7.28
CA ASP A 608 27.19 -23.84 7.18
C ASP A 608 26.72 -22.61 7.96
N THR A 609 26.58 -21.50 7.24
CA THR A 609 26.04 -20.25 7.80
C THR A 609 24.62 -19.98 7.30
N PHE A 610 23.93 -21.00 6.77
CA PHE A 610 22.55 -20.86 6.30
C PHE A 610 21.61 -20.37 7.41
N PRO A 611 21.70 -20.84 8.67
CA PRO A 611 20.89 -20.27 9.76
C PRO A 611 21.16 -18.77 9.99
N GLU A 612 22.42 -18.35 9.94
CA GLU A 612 22.81 -16.94 10.10
C GLU A 612 22.25 -16.08 8.96
N ALA A 613 22.36 -16.57 7.72
CA ALA A 613 21.84 -15.90 6.53
C ALA A 613 20.31 -15.80 6.53
N VAL A 614 19.60 -16.87 6.95
CA VAL A 614 18.13 -16.86 7.07
C VAL A 614 17.69 -15.89 8.16
N VAL A 615 18.39 -15.83 9.29
CA VAL A 615 18.11 -14.85 10.35
C VAL A 615 18.36 -13.42 9.86
N MET A 616 19.43 -13.16 9.11
CA MET A 616 19.68 -11.85 8.49
C MET A 616 18.61 -11.49 7.47
N MET A 617 18.22 -12.41 6.59
CA MET A 617 17.15 -12.16 5.61
C MET A 617 15.78 -11.95 6.27
N GLN A 618 15.49 -12.67 7.35
CA GLN A 618 14.24 -12.52 8.09
C GLN A 618 14.23 -11.22 8.90
N THR A 619 15.36 -10.80 9.48
CA THR A 619 15.47 -9.50 10.15
C THR A 619 15.36 -8.34 9.16
N VAL A 620 15.97 -8.43 7.97
CA VAL A 620 15.76 -7.46 6.88
C VAL A 620 14.32 -7.46 6.39
N ARG A 621 13.66 -8.62 6.27
CA ARG A 621 12.23 -8.73 5.91
C ARG A 621 11.33 -8.09 6.96
N LEU A 622 11.63 -8.29 8.25
CA LEU A 622 10.88 -7.70 9.36
C LEU A 622 11.13 -6.17 9.45
N ALA A 623 12.38 -5.72 9.31
CA ALA A 623 12.72 -4.30 9.22
C ALA A 623 12.10 -3.63 7.98
N GLY A 624 12.04 -4.35 6.85
CA GLY A 624 11.36 -3.91 5.63
C GLY A 624 9.83 -3.83 5.77
N ALA A 625 9.23 -4.64 6.65
CA ALA A 625 7.81 -4.53 6.99
C ALA A 625 7.51 -3.31 7.88
N ASP A 626 8.47 -2.87 8.71
CA ASP A 626 8.42 -1.61 9.45
C ASP A 626 8.72 -0.38 8.58
N LEU A 627 9.50 -0.54 7.51
CA LEU A 627 9.75 0.46 6.46
C LEU A 627 8.62 0.55 5.42
N ALA A 628 7.36 0.41 5.84
CA ALA A 628 6.21 0.69 4.97
C ALA A 628 6.18 2.19 4.63
N CYS A 629 6.72 2.53 3.47
CA CYS A 629 6.71 3.84 2.84
C CYS A 629 5.30 4.45 2.82
N THR A 630 5.02 5.37 3.73
CA THR A 630 4.03 6.44 3.52
C THR A 630 4.65 7.54 2.66
N ALA A 631 5.14 7.18 1.48
CA ALA A 631 5.55 8.16 0.48
C ALA A 631 4.36 8.44 -0.44
N THR A 632 3.47 9.32 -0.02
CA THR A 632 2.62 10.05 -0.95
C THR A 632 3.53 10.90 -1.83
N ALA A 633 3.63 10.58 -3.12
CA ALA A 633 4.03 11.57 -4.10
C ALA A 633 2.98 12.70 -4.06
N ARG A 634 3.40 13.91 -3.69
CA ARG A 634 2.66 15.14 -3.95
C ARG A 634 3.03 15.68 -5.31
#